data_AF-D2TMV7-F1
#
_entry.id   AF-D2TMV7-F1
#
_cell.length_a   1.000
_cell.length_b   1.000
_cell.length_c   1.000
_cell.angle_alpha   90.00
_cell.angle_beta   90.00
_cell.angle_gamma   90.00
#
_symmetry.space_group_name_H-M   'P 1'
#
loop_
_entity.id
_entity.type
_entity.pdbx_description
1 polymer ?
#
loop_
_entity_poly.entity_id
_entity_poly.type
_entity_poly.pdbx_seq_one_letter_code
_entity_poly.pdbx_strand_id
1 'polypeptide(L)'
;MFAAKPDSSQRTISGFFTAGANDEYANNKPSSIMADRIKLVVRDTQSGRYTTNCNTLKDGLYSQAHIGTQPYLPGADSPLTVRTFLQITLSNNNYKSFEHLQTRAENYLRHRNAEDKLLRATVEGLTNPESPVFKQTAWMGHLERGLWKTEAHWDGNDREQLGNEALGSEEPKPGSPFYGSRGLKLSDSARSAFSMMLFGSAGPFTKEQAISGFELAQTGQVLAGRLKIQERVKFREDNRVDAQRNGTHSTRTQTGMDLSHDIGTIMRDKAGLPVMSGTSGSSSDAALATRYAAEYFGKTWAAPGLNQSEGCKAISDLSHHYFRAEGSSPPQSMATGINKVRCDAGMEEKHVNTLDIFTHSYPEIYAGVALTLAGARGNDEQVMHNVTQETVRLLREAETKD
;
A
#
# COMPACT_ATOMS: atom_id res chain seq x y z
N MET A 1 -33.17 -0.06 43.38
CA MET A 1 -31.94 0.46 44.02
C MET A 1 -30.77 -0.03 43.21
N PHE A 2 -29.95 0.90 42.72
CA PHE A 2 -28.93 0.72 41.68
C PHE A 2 -27.74 -0.14 42.13
N ALA A 3 -27.19 -0.92 41.18
CA ALA A 3 -25.75 -1.16 41.09
C ALA A 3 -25.38 -1.32 39.61
N ALA A 4 -24.59 -0.37 39.12
CA ALA A 4 -24.09 -0.27 37.76
C ALA A 4 -22.95 -1.29 37.49
N LYS A 5 -22.88 -1.77 36.24
CA LYS A 5 -21.68 -2.36 35.63
C LYS A 5 -21.26 -1.49 34.43
N PRO A 6 -19.96 -1.41 34.10
CA PRO A 6 -19.46 -0.45 33.13
C PRO A 6 -19.57 -0.96 31.69
N ASP A 7 -19.84 -0.03 30.78
CA ASP A 7 -19.92 -0.20 29.33
C ASP A 7 -18.60 -0.65 28.71
N SER A 8 -18.69 -1.69 27.88
CA SER A 8 -17.63 -2.11 26.97
C SER A 8 -17.59 -1.17 25.76
N SER A 9 -16.50 -0.41 25.65
CA SER A 9 -16.17 0.43 24.51
C SER A 9 -16.16 -0.37 23.18
N GLN A 10 -17.10 -0.06 22.29
CA GLN A 10 -17.04 -0.44 20.88
C GLN A 10 -15.86 0.27 20.23
N ARG A 11 -14.76 -0.45 19.95
CA ARG A 11 -13.69 0.02 19.07
C ARG A 11 -14.13 -0.18 17.63
N THR A 12 -14.32 0.94 16.94
CA THR A 12 -14.77 1.01 15.54
C THR A 12 -13.65 0.52 14.62
N ILE A 13 -13.98 -0.43 13.74
CA ILE A 13 -13.12 -0.91 12.65
C ILE A 13 -12.90 0.26 11.68
N SER A 14 -11.74 0.89 11.74
CA SER A 14 -11.34 1.95 10.81
C SER A 14 -10.16 1.47 9.96
N GLY A 15 -10.51 0.89 8.81
CA GLY A 15 -9.59 0.53 7.74
C GLY A 15 -10.38 0.40 6.44
N PHE A 16 -10.42 1.50 5.68
CA PHE A 16 -11.00 1.64 4.33
C PHE A 16 -12.56 1.59 4.17
N PHE A 17 -13.10 2.75 3.76
CA PHE A 17 -14.45 3.12 3.25
C PHE A 17 -15.74 2.90 4.10
N THR A 18 -16.02 3.85 5.00
CA THR A 18 -17.37 4.33 5.40
C THR A 18 -17.23 5.82 5.77
N ALA A 19 -18.16 6.77 5.61
CA ALA A 19 -19.43 6.92 4.89
C ALA A 19 -19.50 8.40 4.39
N GLY A 20 -20.35 8.69 3.40
CA GLY A 20 -20.62 10.05 2.92
C GLY A 20 -21.46 10.00 1.64
N ALA A 21 -22.64 10.62 1.66
CA ALA A 21 -23.65 10.60 0.61
C ALA A 21 -23.33 11.58 -0.53
N ASN A 22 -23.56 11.13 -1.77
CA ASN A 22 -24.26 11.83 -2.86
C ASN A 22 -23.88 11.18 -4.20
N ASP A 23 -24.91 10.73 -4.90
CA ASP A 23 -24.87 10.16 -6.23
C ASP A 23 -24.42 11.19 -7.27
N GLU A 24 -23.55 10.79 -8.20
CA GLU A 24 -23.64 11.24 -9.59
C GLU A 24 -22.86 10.28 -10.52
N TYR A 25 -23.52 9.94 -11.62
CA TYR A 25 -23.17 8.91 -12.59
C TYR A 25 -21.82 9.16 -13.31
N ALA A 26 -20.98 8.13 -13.41
CA ALA A 26 -19.93 8.06 -14.43
C ALA A 26 -19.89 6.66 -15.05
N ASN A 27 -20.20 6.62 -16.35
CA ASN A 27 -20.34 5.43 -17.19
C ASN A 27 -19.07 4.56 -17.25
N ASN A 28 -19.20 3.29 -16.89
CA ASN A 28 -18.20 2.25 -17.17
C ASN A 28 -18.45 1.66 -18.57
N LYS A 29 -17.61 2.01 -19.54
CA LYS A 29 -17.39 1.20 -20.75
C LYS A 29 -15.93 0.74 -20.78
N PRO A 30 -15.64 -0.55 -21.00
CA PRO A 30 -14.28 -1.04 -21.13
C PRO A 30 -13.66 -0.54 -22.46
N SER A 31 -12.56 0.21 -22.39
CA SER A 31 -11.80 0.59 -23.60
C SER A 31 -10.87 -0.54 -24.03
N SER A 32 -11.01 -1.00 -25.27
CA SER A 32 -10.28 -2.10 -25.89
C SER A 32 -8.84 -1.73 -26.32
N ILE A 33 -7.92 -1.55 -25.36
CA ILE A 33 -6.50 -1.32 -25.67
C ILE A 33 -5.63 -2.30 -24.86
N MET A 34 -5.79 -3.61 -25.10
CA MET A 34 -5.02 -4.67 -24.43
C MET A 34 -3.72 -5.06 -25.17
N ALA A 35 -3.59 -4.82 -26.48
CA ALA A 35 -2.44 -5.29 -27.25
C ALA A 35 -1.22 -4.33 -27.23
N ASP A 36 -1.42 -3.06 -26.91
CA ASP A 36 -0.36 -2.04 -27.02
C ASP A 36 0.38 -1.75 -25.70
N ARG A 37 -0.19 -2.13 -24.55
CA ARG A 37 0.42 -1.85 -23.23
C ARG A 37 1.53 -2.82 -22.85
N ILE A 38 1.54 -4.04 -23.39
CA ILE A 38 2.64 -5.01 -23.18
C ILE A 38 3.74 -4.83 -24.25
N LYS A 39 3.42 -4.26 -25.42
CA LYS A 39 4.38 -4.03 -26.50
C LYS A 39 5.29 -2.81 -26.30
N LEU A 40 4.95 -1.87 -25.42
CA LEU A 40 5.78 -0.69 -25.12
C LEU A 40 6.81 -0.90 -24.00
N VAL A 41 7.15 -2.16 -23.68
CA VAL A 41 8.15 -2.49 -22.64
C VAL A 41 9.51 -2.92 -23.25
N VAL A 42 9.63 -3.01 -24.59
CA VAL A 42 10.88 -3.49 -25.24
C VAL A 42 11.36 -2.60 -26.41
N ARG A 43 10.88 -1.36 -26.53
CA ARG A 43 11.50 -0.36 -27.42
C ARG A 43 11.50 1.02 -26.78
N ASP A 44 12.52 1.25 -25.97
CA ASP A 44 13.33 2.47 -26.01
C ASP A 44 14.55 2.28 -25.10
N THR A 45 15.51 1.51 -25.62
CA THR A 45 16.92 1.66 -25.27
C THR A 45 17.41 3.00 -25.82
N GLN A 46 17.04 4.08 -25.16
CA GLN A 46 17.85 5.28 -25.13
C GLN A 46 18.03 5.71 -23.68
N SER A 47 19.29 5.73 -23.29
CA SER A 47 19.84 6.32 -22.09
C SER A 47 19.41 7.78 -21.98
N GLY A 48 18.18 8.01 -21.53
CA GLY A 48 17.71 9.32 -21.11
C GLY A 48 18.35 9.63 -19.78
N ARG A 49 19.40 10.47 -19.80
CA ARG A 49 19.70 11.33 -18.65
C ARG A 49 18.45 12.15 -18.38
N TYR A 50 17.58 11.66 -17.50
CA TYR A 50 16.49 12.46 -16.96
C TYR A 50 17.07 13.34 -15.86
N THR A 51 17.77 14.39 -16.28
CA THR A 51 17.73 15.63 -15.52
C THR A 51 16.25 15.97 -15.39
N THR A 52 15.73 15.93 -14.17
CA THR A 52 14.50 16.65 -13.81
C THR A 52 14.68 18.07 -14.36
N ASN A 53 14.08 18.34 -15.51
CA ASN A 53 13.93 19.70 -15.96
C ASN A 53 13.04 20.35 -14.90
N CYS A 54 13.63 21.19 -14.06
CA CYS A 54 12.94 22.08 -13.11
C CYS A 54 11.91 23.01 -13.78
N ASN A 55 11.67 22.86 -15.10
CA ASN A 55 10.94 23.78 -15.96
C ASN A 55 9.49 23.37 -16.24
N THR A 56 8.93 22.38 -15.52
CA THR A 56 7.47 22.18 -15.45
C THR A 56 6.94 22.18 -14.01
N LEU A 57 7.67 22.83 -13.10
CA LEU A 57 7.07 23.36 -11.89
C LEU A 57 6.10 24.48 -12.32
N LYS A 58 4.79 24.21 -12.37
CA LYS A 58 3.82 25.30 -12.38
C LYS A 58 4.08 26.12 -11.13
N ASP A 59 4.49 27.37 -11.30
CA ASP A 59 4.66 28.31 -10.20
C ASP A 59 3.39 28.28 -9.32
N GLY A 60 3.56 27.92 -8.04
CA GLY A 60 2.52 28.09 -7.01
C GLY A 60 1.73 26.87 -6.52
N LEU A 61 1.81 25.69 -7.15
CA LEU A 61 1.01 24.52 -6.72
C LEU A 61 1.73 23.64 -5.68
N TYR A 62 1.62 24.01 -4.41
CA TYR A 62 2.19 23.28 -3.28
C TYR A 62 1.23 22.21 -2.73
N SER A 63 1.79 21.09 -2.26
CA SER A 63 1.13 20.10 -1.41
C SER A 63 0.57 20.77 -0.17
N GLN A 64 -0.52 20.23 0.36
CA GLN A 64 -1.08 20.71 1.60
C GLN A 64 -0.19 20.24 2.75
N ALA A 65 0.27 21.17 3.57
CA ALA A 65 1.08 20.91 4.75
C ALA A 65 0.55 21.74 5.90
N HIS A 66 0.61 21.20 7.11
CA HIS A 66 0.21 21.90 8.33
C HIS A 66 1.35 21.90 9.33
N ILE A 67 1.50 22.99 10.09
CA ILE A 67 2.37 23.04 11.26
C ILE A 67 1.47 23.17 12.48
N GLY A 68 1.35 22.11 13.26
CA GLY A 68 0.33 22.01 14.30
C GLY A 68 -1.08 22.11 13.69
N THR A 69 -1.87 23.10 14.09
CA THR A 69 -3.23 23.29 13.55
C THR A 69 -3.29 24.28 12.38
N GLN A 70 -2.17 24.90 12.00
CA GLN A 70 -2.15 25.97 11.02
C GLN A 70 -1.68 25.48 9.65
N PRO A 71 -2.35 25.86 8.54
CA PRO A 71 -1.86 25.56 7.21
C PRO A 71 -0.54 26.29 6.97
N TYR A 72 0.44 25.57 6.40
CA TYR A 72 1.71 26.15 5.99
C TYR A 72 1.63 26.60 4.53
N LEU A 73 1.88 27.89 4.30
CA LEU A 73 1.93 28.50 2.97
C LEU A 73 3.38 28.84 2.62
N PRO A 74 4.00 28.13 1.66
CA PRO A 74 5.37 28.43 1.26
C PRO A 74 5.49 29.82 0.63
N GLY A 75 6.44 30.62 1.12
CA GLY A 75 6.75 31.97 0.63
C GLY A 75 8.11 32.06 -0.05
N ALA A 76 8.49 33.27 -0.46
CA ALA A 76 9.82 33.55 -1.04
C ALA A 76 10.97 33.22 -0.07
N ASP A 77 10.72 33.39 1.24
CA ASP A 77 11.71 33.13 2.29
C ASP A 77 11.75 31.66 2.75
N SER A 78 10.84 30.81 2.27
CA SER A 78 10.90 29.37 2.54
C SER A 78 12.18 28.78 1.95
N PRO A 79 12.89 27.85 2.62
CA PRO A 79 14.01 27.13 2.06
C PRO A 79 13.62 26.46 0.74
N LEU A 80 14.54 26.50 -0.24
CA LEU A 80 14.32 25.88 -1.54
C LEU A 80 13.93 24.41 -1.40
N THR A 81 14.57 23.69 -0.49
CA THR A 81 14.28 22.28 -0.18
C THR A 81 12.81 22.05 0.19
N VAL A 82 12.24 22.90 1.04
CA VAL A 82 10.83 22.81 1.46
C VAL A 82 9.89 23.12 0.28
N ARG A 83 10.20 24.16 -0.49
CA ARG A 83 9.41 24.50 -1.69
C ARG A 83 9.42 23.37 -2.72
N THR A 84 10.61 22.87 -3.06
CA THR A 84 10.77 21.76 -4.01
C THR A 84 10.02 20.52 -3.53
N PHE A 85 10.20 20.13 -2.27
CA PHE A 85 9.48 19.00 -1.68
C PHE A 85 7.96 19.15 -1.80
N LEU A 86 7.41 20.30 -1.39
CA LEU A 86 5.98 20.54 -1.47
C LEU A 86 5.50 20.72 -2.90
N GLN A 87 6.35 21.10 -3.85
CA GLN A 87 5.99 21.22 -5.26
C GLN A 87 5.94 19.87 -5.96
N ILE A 88 6.88 18.95 -5.70
CA ILE A 88 6.92 17.68 -6.42
C ILE A 88 5.98 16.63 -5.84
N THR A 89 5.68 16.69 -4.53
CA THR A 89 4.84 15.68 -3.86
C THR A 89 3.35 15.93 -4.01
N LEU A 90 2.52 14.94 -3.72
CA LEU A 90 1.10 15.13 -3.39
C LEU A 90 0.85 14.53 -2.01
N SER A 91 0.75 15.40 -1.00
CA SER A 91 0.61 15.02 0.40
C SER A 91 -0.41 15.88 1.14
N ASN A 92 -0.86 15.39 2.29
CA ASN A 92 -1.62 16.15 3.29
C ASN A 92 -1.20 15.70 4.70
N ASN A 93 -0.13 16.31 5.21
CA ASN A 93 0.55 15.89 6.44
C ASN A 93 0.63 17.05 7.44
N ASN A 94 0.61 16.68 8.72
CA ASN A 94 0.81 17.58 9.84
C ASN A 94 2.22 17.42 10.42
N TYR A 95 2.93 18.54 10.53
CA TYR A 95 4.30 18.64 11.03
C TYR A 95 4.30 19.33 12.40
N LYS A 96 5.10 18.81 13.33
CA LYS A 96 5.25 19.36 14.69
C LYS A 96 5.81 20.79 14.72
N SER A 97 6.68 21.13 13.77
CA SER A 97 7.34 22.43 13.66
C SER A 97 7.79 22.66 12.22
N PHE A 98 8.22 23.89 11.92
CA PHE A 98 8.83 24.22 10.64
C PHE A 98 10.14 23.43 10.40
N GLU A 99 10.99 23.31 11.42
CA GLU A 99 12.20 22.49 11.37
C GLU A 99 11.88 21.03 11.04
N HIS A 100 10.82 20.47 11.62
CA HIS A 100 10.40 19.10 11.33
C HIS A 100 9.94 18.92 9.88
N LEU A 101 9.22 19.90 9.30
CA LEU A 101 8.88 19.91 7.88
C LEU A 101 10.15 19.95 7.01
N GLN A 102 11.11 20.81 7.36
CA GLN A 102 12.37 20.92 6.62
C GLN A 102 13.16 19.60 6.66
N THR A 103 13.34 19.00 7.83
CA THR A 103 14.05 17.71 7.97
C THR A 103 13.37 16.60 7.15
N ARG A 104 12.03 16.52 7.15
CA ARG A 104 11.33 15.52 6.32
C ARG A 104 11.45 15.81 4.84
N ALA A 105 11.44 17.07 4.43
CA ALA A 105 11.68 17.46 3.05
C ALA A 105 13.08 17.03 2.58
N GLU A 106 14.12 17.28 3.40
CA GLU A 106 15.49 16.86 3.14
C GLU A 106 15.61 15.33 3.04
N ASN A 107 15.04 14.59 3.99
CA ASN A 107 15.09 13.13 4.00
C ASN A 107 14.37 12.52 2.80
N TYR A 108 13.20 13.05 2.42
CA TYR A 108 12.48 12.61 1.24
C TYR A 108 13.32 12.81 -0.03
N LEU A 109 13.83 14.02 -0.24
CA LEU A 109 14.60 14.35 -1.45
C LEU A 109 15.91 13.53 -1.52
N ARG A 110 16.55 13.26 -0.38
CA ARG A 110 17.74 12.41 -0.29
C ARG A 110 17.48 10.99 -0.79
N HIS A 111 16.38 10.36 -0.34
CA HIS A 111 16.13 8.94 -0.56
C HIS A 111 15.18 8.64 -1.73
N ARG A 112 14.59 9.66 -2.37
CA ARG A 112 13.64 9.50 -3.48
C ARG A 112 14.21 8.63 -4.61
N ASN A 113 15.47 8.83 -4.99
CA ASN A 113 16.10 8.07 -6.07
C ASN A 113 16.36 6.61 -5.66
N ALA A 114 16.69 6.36 -4.39
CA ALA A 114 16.87 5.01 -3.87
C ALA A 114 15.56 4.22 -3.93
N GLU A 115 14.45 4.85 -3.54
CA GLU A 115 13.12 4.24 -3.69
C GLU A 115 12.76 3.96 -5.15
N ASP A 116 13.07 4.88 -6.08
CA ASP A 116 12.85 4.65 -7.52
C ASP A 116 13.66 3.44 -8.03
N LYS A 117 14.94 3.33 -7.64
CA LYS A 117 15.81 2.19 -7.98
C LYS A 117 15.23 0.87 -7.46
N LEU A 118 14.72 0.83 -6.23
CA LEU A 118 14.08 -0.37 -5.65
C LEU A 118 12.82 -0.78 -6.42
N LEU A 119 12.00 0.18 -6.86
CA LEU A 119 10.82 -0.10 -7.67
C LEU A 119 11.20 -0.69 -9.03
N ARG A 120 12.16 -0.08 -9.73
CA ARG A 120 12.65 -0.60 -11.02
C ARG A 120 13.21 -2.01 -10.90
N ALA A 121 14.05 -2.25 -9.89
CA ALA A 121 14.59 -3.59 -9.61
C ALA A 121 13.49 -4.62 -9.33
N THR A 122 12.39 -4.21 -8.69
CA THR A 122 11.23 -5.08 -8.47
C THR A 122 10.53 -5.42 -9.78
N VAL A 123 10.29 -4.42 -10.64
CA VAL A 123 9.68 -4.62 -11.97
C VAL A 123 10.54 -5.57 -12.81
N GLU A 124 11.85 -5.36 -12.86
CA GLU A 124 12.80 -6.24 -13.55
C GLU A 124 12.76 -7.65 -12.95
N GLY A 125 12.78 -7.77 -11.62
CA GLY A 125 12.70 -9.04 -10.92
C GLY A 125 11.42 -9.82 -11.25
N LEU A 126 10.27 -9.16 -11.37
CA LEU A 126 9.00 -9.79 -11.77
C LEU A 126 9.03 -10.38 -13.19
N THR A 127 9.98 -9.98 -14.05
CA THR A 127 10.16 -10.60 -15.36
C THR A 127 11.00 -11.88 -15.33
N ASN A 128 11.76 -12.12 -14.25
CA ASN A 128 12.69 -13.23 -14.09
C ASN A 128 12.16 -14.26 -13.05
N PRO A 129 11.75 -15.47 -13.48
CA PRO A 129 11.26 -16.52 -12.57
C PRO A 129 12.22 -16.95 -11.47
N GLU A 130 13.53 -16.74 -11.66
CA GLU A 130 14.54 -17.08 -10.67
C GLU A 130 14.73 -16.01 -9.59
N SER A 131 14.17 -14.82 -9.78
CA SER A 131 14.32 -13.72 -8.82
C SER A 131 13.59 -14.00 -7.50
N PRO A 132 14.08 -13.47 -6.37
CA PRO A 132 13.39 -13.58 -5.09
C PRO A 132 11.97 -13.02 -5.12
N VAL A 133 11.75 -11.87 -5.79
CA VAL A 133 10.43 -11.24 -5.87
C VAL A 133 9.43 -12.10 -6.66
N PHE A 134 9.87 -12.75 -7.76
CA PHE A 134 9.00 -13.64 -8.53
C PHE A 134 8.65 -14.89 -7.73
N LYS A 135 9.66 -15.55 -7.14
CA LYS A 135 9.46 -16.74 -6.30
C LYS A 135 8.49 -16.44 -5.15
N GLN A 136 8.67 -15.30 -4.49
CA GLN A 136 7.84 -14.90 -3.36
C GLN A 136 6.40 -14.58 -3.76
N THR A 137 6.16 -13.80 -4.83
CA THR A 137 4.79 -13.50 -5.26
C THR A 137 4.05 -14.77 -5.70
N ALA A 138 4.70 -15.66 -6.46
CA ALA A 138 4.11 -16.94 -6.85
C ALA A 138 3.73 -17.80 -5.62
N TRP A 139 4.62 -17.85 -4.62
CA TRP A 139 4.37 -18.56 -3.38
C TRP A 139 3.20 -17.98 -2.58
N MET A 140 3.12 -16.66 -2.45
CA MET A 140 1.99 -15.97 -1.81
C MET A 140 0.66 -16.33 -2.49
N GLY A 141 0.62 -16.30 -3.83
CA GLY A 141 -0.57 -16.68 -4.59
C GLY A 141 -0.98 -18.14 -4.36
N HIS A 142 0.00 -19.07 -4.29
CA HIS A 142 -0.30 -20.48 -4.07
C HIS A 142 -0.79 -20.77 -2.65
N LEU A 143 -0.22 -20.11 -1.64
CA LEU A 143 -0.69 -20.19 -0.26
C LEU A 143 -2.13 -19.69 -0.14
N GLU A 144 -2.42 -18.51 -0.68
CA GLU A 144 -3.76 -17.93 -0.63
C GLU A 144 -4.78 -18.80 -1.40
N ARG A 145 -4.40 -19.33 -2.58
CA ARG A 145 -5.25 -20.28 -3.31
C ARG A 145 -5.59 -21.51 -2.49
N GLY A 146 -4.61 -22.04 -1.76
CA GLY A 146 -4.80 -23.18 -0.86
C GLY A 146 -5.93 -22.90 0.13
N LEU A 147 -5.90 -21.74 0.80
CA LEU A 147 -6.92 -21.35 1.77
C LEU A 147 -8.31 -21.27 1.12
N TRP A 148 -8.42 -20.56 0.00
CA TRP A 148 -9.72 -20.40 -0.68
C TRP A 148 -10.28 -21.71 -1.21
N LYS A 149 -9.44 -22.70 -1.52
CA LYS A 149 -9.91 -24.03 -1.93
C LYS A 149 -10.59 -24.77 -0.77
N THR A 150 -10.10 -24.60 0.47
CA THR A 150 -10.64 -25.26 1.66
C THR A 150 -11.72 -24.45 2.37
N GLU A 151 -11.94 -23.20 1.98
CA GLU A 151 -12.92 -22.32 2.63
C GLU A 151 -14.36 -22.75 2.33
N ALA A 152 -15.15 -22.85 3.40
CA ALA A 152 -16.56 -23.22 3.37
C ALA A 152 -17.48 -22.06 3.79
N HIS A 153 -16.94 -21.00 4.40
CA HIS A 153 -17.68 -19.84 4.86
C HIS A 153 -17.78 -18.78 3.75
N TRP A 154 -18.92 -18.76 3.08
CA TRP A 154 -19.20 -17.83 1.97
C TRP A 154 -20.25 -16.76 2.31
N ASP A 155 -20.70 -16.67 3.57
CA ASP A 155 -21.75 -15.74 4.05
C ASP A 155 -23.01 -15.74 3.16
N GLY A 156 -23.41 -16.93 2.68
CA GLY A 156 -24.54 -17.10 1.76
C GLY A 156 -24.27 -16.75 0.29
N ASN A 157 -23.06 -16.35 -0.06
CA ASN A 157 -22.64 -16.17 -1.46
C ASN A 157 -22.30 -17.50 -2.12
N ASP A 158 -22.52 -17.58 -3.42
CA ASP A 158 -22.13 -18.73 -4.21
C ASP A 158 -20.69 -18.58 -4.73
N ARG A 159 -19.94 -19.67 -4.67
CA ARG A 159 -18.52 -19.72 -5.07
C ARG A 159 -18.35 -19.45 -6.56
N GLU A 160 -19.24 -19.99 -7.40
CA GLU A 160 -19.22 -19.83 -8.85
C GLU A 160 -19.56 -18.38 -9.22
N GLN A 161 -20.60 -17.83 -8.59
CA GLN A 161 -20.95 -16.42 -8.71
C GLN A 161 -19.77 -15.50 -8.38
N LEU A 162 -19.15 -15.65 -7.20
CA LEU A 162 -18.02 -14.79 -6.81
C LEU A 162 -16.83 -14.94 -7.75
N GLY A 163 -16.59 -16.14 -8.28
CA GLY A 163 -15.56 -16.39 -9.29
C GLY A 163 -15.84 -15.65 -10.61
N ASN A 164 -17.09 -15.63 -11.07
CA ASN A 164 -17.51 -14.90 -12.27
C ASN A 164 -17.46 -13.38 -12.06
N GLU A 165 -17.93 -12.89 -10.91
CA GLU A 165 -17.89 -11.47 -10.56
C GLU A 165 -16.44 -10.95 -10.44
N ALA A 166 -15.54 -11.73 -9.84
CA ALA A 166 -14.12 -11.39 -9.76
C ALA A 166 -13.43 -11.38 -11.13
N LEU A 167 -13.84 -12.27 -12.05
CA LEU A 167 -13.37 -12.28 -13.43
C LEU A 167 -13.90 -11.07 -14.23
N GLY A 168 -15.07 -10.57 -13.85
CA GLY A 168 -15.85 -9.58 -14.60
C GLY A 168 -16.68 -10.19 -15.72
N SER A 169 -16.94 -11.51 -15.69
CA SER A 169 -17.86 -12.18 -16.62
C SER A 169 -19.33 -11.97 -16.24
N GLU A 170 -19.61 -11.65 -14.97
CA GLU A 170 -20.93 -11.28 -14.47
C GLU A 170 -20.88 -9.96 -13.72
N GLU A 171 -21.96 -9.19 -13.80
CA GLU A 171 -22.12 -7.98 -13.00
C GLU A 171 -22.37 -8.35 -11.52
N PRO A 172 -21.62 -7.79 -10.57
CA PRO A 172 -21.83 -8.09 -9.16
C PRO A 172 -23.26 -7.82 -8.71
N LYS A 173 -23.85 -8.75 -7.95
CA LYS A 173 -25.21 -8.58 -7.41
C LYS A 173 -25.21 -7.76 -6.11
N PRO A 174 -26.31 -7.07 -5.75
CA PRO A 174 -26.46 -6.48 -4.43
C PRO A 174 -26.17 -7.49 -3.31
N GLY A 175 -25.29 -7.13 -2.38
CA GLY A 175 -24.82 -8.03 -1.32
C GLY A 175 -23.49 -8.72 -1.62
N SER A 176 -23.05 -8.75 -2.88
CA SER A 176 -21.72 -9.24 -3.23
C SER A 176 -20.61 -8.36 -2.65
N PRO A 177 -19.48 -8.95 -2.20
CA PRO A 177 -18.25 -8.23 -1.89
C PRO A 177 -17.70 -7.39 -3.06
N PHE A 178 -18.09 -7.66 -4.31
CA PHE A 178 -17.66 -6.92 -5.50
C PHE A 178 -18.64 -5.82 -5.91
N TYR A 179 -19.79 -5.69 -5.24
CA TYR A 179 -20.86 -4.78 -5.65
C TYR A 179 -20.62 -3.30 -5.32
N GLY A 180 -21.02 -2.44 -6.26
CA GLY A 180 -21.12 -0.99 -6.10
C GLY A 180 -19.78 -0.26 -6.09
N SER A 181 -19.82 1.05 -5.82
CA SER A 181 -18.64 1.92 -5.79
C SER A 181 -17.59 1.51 -4.74
N ARG A 182 -18.02 0.77 -3.70
CA ARG A 182 -17.18 0.21 -2.64
C ARG A 182 -16.87 -1.27 -2.84
N GLY A 183 -17.23 -1.85 -3.97
CA GLY A 183 -16.87 -3.21 -4.35
C GLY A 183 -15.36 -3.41 -4.31
N LEU A 184 -14.93 -4.64 -4.02
CA LEU A 184 -13.53 -5.01 -4.17
C LEU A 184 -13.10 -4.81 -5.62
N LYS A 185 -11.97 -4.13 -5.82
CA LYS A 185 -11.41 -3.87 -7.15
C LYS A 185 -10.14 -4.68 -7.30
N LEU A 186 -10.02 -5.37 -8.44
CA LEU A 186 -8.88 -6.18 -8.82
C LEU A 186 -8.23 -5.58 -10.06
N SER A 187 -6.90 -5.59 -10.10
CA SER A 187 -6.14 -5.33 -11.32
C SER A 187 -6.48 -6.37 -12.39
N ASP A 188 -6.35 -5.99 -13.66
CA ASP A 188 -6.65 -6.90 -14.78
C ASP A 188 -5.83 -8.20 -14.70
N SER A 189 -4.57 -8.12 -14.25
CA SER A 189 -3.72 -9.29 -14.00
C SER A 189 -4.22 -10.17 -12.86
N ALA A 190 -4.76 -9.58 -11.79
CA ALA A 190 -5.22 -10.32 -10.63
C ALA A 190 -6.58 -10.99 -10.86
N ARG A 191 -7.47 -10.44 -11.70
CA ARG A 191 -8.82 -10.98 -11.94
C ARG A 191 -8.82 -12.46 -12.30
N SER A 192 -7.98 -12.87 -13.25
CA SER A 192 -7.90 -14.25 -13.68
C SER A 192 -7.43 -15.18 -12.56
N ALA A 193 -6.37 -14.80 -11.84
CA ALA A 193 -5.82 -15.60 -10.75
C ALA A 193 -6.79 -15.67 -9.56
N PHE A 194 -7.42 -14.55 -9.20
CA PHE A 194 -8.37 -14.45 -8.10
C PHE A 194 -9.65 -15.24 -8.41
N SER A 195 -10.17 -15.14 -9.63
CA SER A 195 -11.29 -15.96 -10.11
C SER A 195 -10.97 -17.45 -10.03
N MET A 196 -9.78 -17.87 -10.48
CA MET A 196 -9.33 -19.26 -10.38
C MET A 196 -9.29 -19.75 -8.91
N MET A 197 -8.84 -18.89 -7.99
CA MET A 197 -8.83 -19.19 -6.55
C MET A 197 -10.25 -19.34 -6.01
N LEU A 198 -11.15 -18.42 -6.38
CA LEU A 198 -12.54 -18.45 -5.97
C LEU A 198 -13.28 -19.65 -6.55
N PHE A 199 -13.06 -20.07 -7.80
CA PHE A 199 -13.64 -21.32 -8.31
C PHE A 199 -13.05 -22.56 -7.65
N GLY A 200 -11.84 -22.47 -7.09
CA GLY A 200 -11.15 -23.63 -6.51
C GLY A 200 -10.52 -24.51 -7.57
N SER A 201 -10.27 -23.95 -8.75
CA SER A 201 -9.70 -24.66 -9.88
C SER A 201 -8.29 -25.18 -9.56
N ALA A 202 -7.98 -26.35 -10.11
CA ALA A 202 -6.64 -26.94 -10.06
C ALA A 202 -5.76 -26.43 -11.21
N GLY A 203 -4.44 -26.66 -11.10
CA GLY A 203 -3.47 -26.34 -12.15
C GLY A 203 -2.36 -25.38 -11.68
N PRO A 204 -1.28 -25.21 -12.45
CA PRO A 204 -0.28 -24.17 -12.18
C PRO A 204 -0.85 -22.77 -12.49
N PHE A 205 -0.32 -21.74 -11.84
CA PHE A 205 -0.53 -20.38 -12.32
C PHE A 205 0.26 -20.17 -13.61
N THR A 206 -0.29 -19.40 -14.55
CA THR A 206 0.53 -18.83 -15.63
C THR A 206 1.52 -17.83 -15.06
N LYS A 207 2.52 -17.42 -15.86
CA LYS A 207 3.49 -16.40 -15.44
C LYS A 207 2.79 -15.10 -15.05
N GLU A 208 1.79 -14.70 -15.81
CA GLU A 208 1.01 -13.46 -15.62
C GLU A 208 0.13 -13.54 -14.36
N GLN A 209 -0.40 -14.71 -14.03
CA GLN A 209 -1.15 -14.91 -12.79
C GLN A 209 -0.22 -14.94 -11.57
N ALA A 210 0.97 -15.54 -11.71
CA ALA A 210 1.93 -15.69 -10.63
C ALA A 210 2.41 -14.33 -10.09
N ILE A 211 2.60 -13.32 -10.97
CA ILE A 211 3.05 -11.99 -10.54
C ILE A 211 2.04 -11.25 -9.65
N SER A 212 0.74 -11.62 -9.69
CA SER A 212 -0.31 -10.97 -8.90
C SER A 212 -0.41 -11.46 -7.46
N GLY A 213 0.40 -12.43 -7.02
CA GLY A 213 0.25 -13.09 -5.71
C GLY A 213 0.24 -12.16 -4.50
N PHE A 214 0.97 -11.05 -4.54
CA PHE A 214 0.86 -10.01 -3.50
C PHE A 214 -0.56 -9.43 -3.39
N GLU A 215 -1.13 -9.01 -4.53
CA GLU A 215 -2.49 -8.46 -4.59
C GLU A 215 -3.54 -9.51 -4.21
N LEU A 216 -3.31 -10.79 -4.57
CA LEU A 216 -4.18 -11.90 -4.17
C LEU A 216 -4.21 -12.05 -2.65
N ALA A 217 -3.04 -12.02 -1.98
CA ALA A 217 -2.96 -12.11 -0.53
C ALA A 217 -3.64 -10.91 0.16
N GLN A 218 -3.36 -9.68 -0.32
CA GLN A 218 -3.98 -8.47 0.23
C GLN A 218 -5.50 -8.47 0.04
N THR A 219 -5.97 -8.71 -1.18
CA THR A 219 -7.40 -8.67 -1.51
C THR A 219 -8.13 -9.85 -0.90
N GLY A 220 -7.49 -11.01 -0.81
CA GLY A 220 -8.00 -12.17 -0.10
C GLY A 220 -8.26 -11.87 1.38
N GLN A 221 -7.35 -11.16 2.04
CA GLN A 221 -7.59 -10.75 3.43
C GLN A 221 -8.77 -9.79 3.57
N VAL A 222 -8.96 -8.87 2.63
CA VAL A 222 -10.12 -7.96 2.63
C VAL A 222 -11.41 -8.72 2.35
N LEU A 223 -11.40 -9.65 1.39
CA LEU A 223 -12.55 -10.50 1.08
C LEU A 223 -12.94 -11.35 2.29
N ALA A 224 -11.98 -11.96 2.98
CA ALA A 224 -12.25 -12.73 4.18
C ALA A 224 -12.96 -11.90 5.27
N GLY A 225 -12.58 -10.62 5.40
CA GLY A 225 -13.29 -9.68 6.29
C GLY A 225 -14.72 -9.41 5.84
N ARG A 226 -14.97 -9.23 4.53
CA ARG A 226 -16.32 -9.02 3.98
C ARG A 226 -17.21 -10.26 4.13
N LEU A 227 -16.64 -11.44 4.01
CA LEU A 227 -17.29 -12.74 4.23
C LEU A 227 -17.35 -13.14 5.72
N LYS A 228 -16.82 -12.30 6.62
CA LYS A 228 -16.83 -12.52 8.08
C LYS A 228 -16.21 -13.85 8.52
N ILE A 229 -15.16 -14.30 7.82
CA ILE A 229 -14.41 -15.51 8.17
C ILE A 229 -13.67 -15.25 9.49
N GLN A 230 -14.22 -15.76 10.61
CA GLN A 230 -13.87 -15.31 11.95
C GLN A 230 -12.41 -15.58 12.31
N GLU A 231 -11.86 -16.71 11.85
CA GLU A 231 -10.48 -17.10 12.09
C GLU A 231 -9.50 -16.10 11.47
N ARG A 232 -9.76 -15.69 10.22
CA ARG A 232 -8.94 -14.69 9.52
C ARG A 232 -9.11 -13.29 10.08
N VAL A 233 -10.33 -12.92 10.49
CA VAL A 233 -10.61 -11.63 11.14
C VAL A 233 -9.86 -11.54 12.47
N LYS A 234 -9.99 -12.55 13.33
CA LYS A 234 -9.31 -12.61 14.62
C LYS A 234 -7.79 -12.62 14.45
N PHE A 235 -7.25 -13.43 13.54
CA PHE A 235 -5.81 -13.46 13.30
C PHE A 235 -5.27 -12.10 12.86
N ARG A 236 -6.04 -11.37 12.03
CA ARG A 236 -5.71 -10.00 11.64
C ARG A 236 -5.74 -9.04 12.83
N GLU A 237 -6.78 -9.05 13.64
CA GLU A 237 -6.91 -8.19 14.81
C GLU A 237 -5.77 -8.39 15.81
N ASP A 238 -5.37 -9.64 16.04
CA ASP A 238 -4.34 -10.00 17.01
C ASP A 238 -2.91 -9.67 16.53
N ASN A 239 -2.67 -9.57 15.21
CA ASN A 239 -1.31 -9.54 14.65
C ASN A 239 -1.02 -8.39 13.67
N ARG A 240 -2.02 -7.61 13.26
CA ARG A 240 -1.80 -6.49 12.34
C ARG A 240 -0.98 -5.39 12.99
N VAL A 241 0.02 -4.92 12.27
CA VAL A 241 0.86 -3.78 12.64
C VAL A 241 0.44 -2.58 11.82
N ASP A 242 0.16 -1.43 12.43
CA ASP A 242 -0.23 -0.21 11.72
C ASP A 242 0.23 1.03 12.47
N ALA A 243 0.28 2.16 11.78
CA ALA A 243 0.67 3.44 12.37
C ALA A 243 -0.39 3.95 13.36
N GLN A 244 0.08 4.56 14.44
CA GLN A 244 -0.75 5.35 15.35
C GLN A 244 -0.90 6.78 14.84
N ARG A 245 -2.00 7.05 14.12
CA ARG A 245 -2.25 8.33 13.42
C ARG A 245 -3.07 9.36 14.21
N ASN A 246 -3.20 9.19 15.52
CA ASN A 246 -3.98 10.09 16.39
C ASN A 246 -5.41 10.40 15.86
N GLY A 247 -6.07 9.41 15.24
CA GLY A 247 -7.40 9.56 14.63
C GLY A 247 -7.45 10.35 13.31
N THR A 248 -6.31 10.71 12.73
CA THR A 248 -6.21 11.50 11.49
C THR A 248 -5.90 10.64 10.26
N HIS A 249 -6.20 11.17 9.07
CA HIS A 249 -5.91 10.52 7.78
C HIS A 249 -5.70 11.55 6.66
N SER A 250 -4.75 11.34 5.76
CA SER A 250 -4.39 12.29 4.68
C SER A 250 -5.53 12.60 3.71
N THR A 251 -6.44 11.65 3.51
CA THR A 251 -7.60 11.81 2.60
C THR A 251 -8.90 12.19 3.31
N ARG A 252 -8.88 12.47 4.62
CA ARG A 252 -10.11 12.73 5.40
C ARG A 252 -9.99 13.89 6.37
N THR A 253 -8.79 14.12 6.89
CA THR A 253 -8.55 15.15 7.90
C THR A 253 -8.04 16.40 7.21
N GLN A 254 -8.80 17.49 7.32
CA GLN A 254 -8.46 18.77 6.69
C GLN A 254 -7.12 19.32 7.18
N THR A 255 -6.76 19.12 8.45
CA THR A 255 -5.49 19.55 9.07
C THR A 255 -4.33 18.59 8.84
N GLY A 256 -4.50 17.60 7.96
CA GLY A 256 -3.48 16.63 7.60
C GLY A 256 -3.30 15.48 8.59
N MET A 257 -2.52 14.49 8.15
CA MET A 257 -2.20 13.32 8.96
C MET A 257 -1.14 13.64 10.02
N ASP A 258 -1.46 13.38 11.28
CA ASP A 258 -0.58 13.47 12.44
C ASP A 258 0.03 12.10 12.77
N LEU A 259 1.36 12.01 12.62
CA LEU A 259 2.15 10.80 12.90
C LEU A 259 2.96 10.92 14.19
N SER A 260 2.64 11.88 15.05
CA SER A 260 3.42 12.20 16.25
C SER A 260 3.54 11.07 17.26
N HIS A 261 2.60 10.12 17.27
CA HIS A 261 2.52 8.98 18.19
C HIS A 261 2.97 7.65 17.57
N ASP A 262 3.30 7.61 16.27
CA ASP A 262 3.79 6.40 15.64
C ASP A 262 5.28 6.20 15.97
N ILE A 263 5.60 5.23 16.83
CA ILE A 263 6.98 4.93 17.26
C ILE A 263 7.89 4.67 16.06
N GLY A 264 7.40 3.93 15.06
CA GLY A 264 8.16 3.69 13.84
C GLY A 264 8.51 4.97 13.10
N THR A 265 7.59 5.94 13.06
CA THR A 265 7.83 7.24 12.44
C THR A 265 8.87 8.03 13.21
N ILE A 266 8.79 8.06 14.55
CA ILE A 266 9.79 8.73 15.39
C ILE A 266 11.19 8.15 15.16
N MET A 267 11.31 6.82 15.03
CA MET A 267 12.58 6.15 14.75
C MET A 267 13.11 6.46 13.34
N ARG A 268 12.24 6.47 12.32
CA ARG A 268 12.60 6.84 10.95
C ARG A 268 13.04 8.29 10.84
N ASP A 269 12.34 9.22 11.49
CA ASP A 269 12.72 10.63 11.54
C ASP A 269 14.13 10.80 12.13
N LYS A 270 14.42 10.11 13.26
CA LYS A 270 15.76 10.11 13.89
C LYS A 270 16.84 9.47 13.02
N ALA A 271 16.48 8.47 12.22
CA ALA A 271 17.39 7.77 11.31
C ALA A 271 17.61 8.53 9.98
N GLY A 272 16.95 9.67 9.76
CA GLY A 272 17.06 10.43 8.53
C GLY A 272 16.32 9.80 7.33
N LEU A 273 15.35 8.93 7.59
CA LEU A 273 14.60 8.18 6.57
C LEU A 273 13.35 8.93 6.09
N PRO A 274 12.85 8.66 4.87
CA PRO A 274 11.60 9.24 4.40
C PRO A 274 10.39 8.74 5.22
N VAL A 275 9.40 9.62 5.39
CA VAL A 275 8.13 9.34 6.07
C VAL A 275 6.99 9.94 5.24
N MET A 276 5.95 9.14 4.97
CA MET A 276 4.77 9.56 4.21
C MET A 276 3.49 9.41 5.00
N SER A 277 3.16 8.18 5.45
CA SER A 277 1.85 7.87 6.08
C SER A 277 1.95 7.04 7.36
N GLY A 278 3.16 6.87 7.88
CA GLY A 278 3.47 6.02 9.01
C GLY A 278 3.60 4.54 8.63
N THR A 279 3.89 3.71 9.64
CA THR A 279 4.04 2.25 9.49
C THR A 279 2.87 1.63 8.70
N SER A 280 3.17 0.87 7.64
CA SER A 280 2.17 0.47 6.65
C SER A 280 1.31 -0.71 7.11
N GLY A 281 0.10 -0.43 7.59
CA GLY A 281 -0.85 -1.49 7.95
C GLY A 281 -1.41 -2.28 6.77
N SER A 282 -1.40 -1.73 5.56
CA SER A 282 -1.81 -2.48 4.37
C SER A 282 -0.72 -3.45 3.89
N SER A 283 0.57 -3.11 4.06
CA SER A 283 1.66 -4.05 3.82
C SER A 283 1.67 -5.16 4.87
N SER A 284 1.36 -4.81 6.13
CA SER A 284 1.12 -5.78 7.20
C SER A 284 -0.02 -6.75 6.84
N ASP A 285 -1.14 -6.27 6.28
CA ASP A 285 -2.26 -7.14 5.89
C ASP A 285 -1.86 -8.23 4.88
N ALA A 286 -1.06 -7.91 3.86
CA ALA A 286 -0.58 -8.88 2.87
C ALA A 286 0.42 -9.89 3.46
N ALA A 287 1.36 -9.40 4.29
CA ALA A 287 2.31 -10.26 5.00
C ALA A 287 1.59 -11.20 5.99
N LEU A 288 0.57 -10.69 6.67
CA LEU A 288 -0.26 -11.42 7.62
C LEU A 288 -1.08 -12.51 6.94
N ALA A 289 -1.70 -12.22 5.80
CA ALA A 289 -2.41 -13.21 5.00
C ALA A 289 -1.50 -14.36 4.57
N THR A 290 -0.29 -14.02 4.10
CA THR A 290 0.73 -15.00 3.71
C THR A 290 1.18 -15.85 4.90
N ARG A 291 1.43 -15.21 6.05
CA ARG A 291 1.84 -15.89 7.29
C ARG A 291 0.75 -16.83 7.79
N TYR A 292 -0.49 -16.36 7.84
CA TYR A 292 -1.66 -17.16 8.23
C TYR A 292 -1.81 -18.39 7.34
N ALA A 293 -1.75 -18.21 6.02
CA ALA A 293 -1.84 -19.31 5.06
C ALA A 293 -0.73 -20.34 5.25
N ALA A 294 0.51 -19.87 5.44
CA ALA A 294 1.65 -20.73 5.69
C ALA A 294 1.49 -21.54 6.99
N GLU A 295 1.07 -20.90 8.09
CA GLU A 295 0.80 -21.55 9.37
C GLU A 295 -0.30 -22.60 9.24
N TYR A 296 -1.41 -22.26 8.57
CA TYR A 296 -2.54 -23.17 8.34
C TYR A 296 -2.10 -24.47 7.63
N PHE A 297 -1.19 -24.37 6.66
CA PHE A 297 -0.67 -25.54 5.93
C PHE A 297 0.57 -26.19 6.54
N GLY A 298 1.06 -25.70 7.69
CA GLY A 298 2.32 -26.18 8.27
C GLY A 298 3.53 -25.96 7.34
N LYS A 299 3.54 -24.82 6.64
CA LYS A 299 4.60 -24.41 5.69
C LYS A 299 5.30 -23.15 6.17
N THR A 300 6.41 -22.81 5.50
CA THR A 300 7.06 -21.51 5.65
C THR A 300 6.36 -20.45 4.80
N TRP A 301 6.31 -19.21 5.30
CA TRP A 301 5.80 -18.06 4.54
C TRP A 301 6.80 -17.56 3.49
N ALA A 302 8.09 -17.83 3.68
CA ALA A 302 9.11 -17.55 2.67
C ALA A 302 9.04 -18.60 1.57
N ALA A 303 9.18 -18.18 0.31
CA ALA A 303 9.14 -19.10 -0.82
C ALA A 303 10.23 -20.18 -0.72
N PRO A 304 9.97 -21.40 -1.22
CA PRO A 304 10.99 -22.44 -1.29
C PRO A 304 12.27 -21.94 -1.98
N GLY A 305 13.41 -22.15 -1.34
CA GLY A 305 14.71 -21.70 -1.82
C GLY A 305 15.11 -20.28 -1.39
N LEU A 306 14.22 -19.51 -0.75
CA LEU A 306 14.56 -18.25 -0.10
C LEU A 306 14.73 -18.46 1.40
N ASN A 307 15.70 -17.77 1.99
CA ASN A 307 15.76 -17.62 3.43
C ASN A 307 14.74 -16.57 3.91
N GLN A 308 14.53 -16.47 5.23
CA GLN A 308 13.54 -15.54 5.79
C GLN A 308 13.86 -14.07 5.48
N SER A 309 15.13 -13.66 5.49
CA SER A 309 15.50 -12.27 5.16
C SER A 309 15.19 -11.95 3.70
N GLU A 310 15.52 -12.85 2.77
CA GLU A 310 15.21 -12.72 1.35
C GLU A 310 13.70 -12.68 1.10
N GLY A 311 12.92 -13.57 1.75
CA GLY A 311 11.47 -13.57 1.66
C GLY A 311 10.85 -12.28 2.21
N CYS A 312 11.34 -11.79 3.36
CA CYS A 312 10.86 -10.54 3.97
C CYS A 312 11.12 -9.35 3.06
N LYS A 313 12.33 -9.25 2.51
CA LYS A 313 12.69 -8.21 1.54
C LYS A 313 11.81 -8.33 0.29
N ALA A 314 11.63 -9.53 -0.25
CA ALA A 314 10.80 -9.74 -1.44
C ALA A 314 9.34 -9.33 -1.23
N ILE A 315 8.72 -9.65 -0.07
CA ILE A 315 7.37 -9.17 0.26
C ILE A 315 7.34 -7.64 0.38
N SER A 316 8.39 -7.03 0.95
CA SER A 316 8.50 -5.57 1.08
C SER A 316 8.66 -4.87 -0.28
N ASP A 317 9.48 -5.44 -1.17
CA ASP A 317 9.67 -4.98 -2.55
C ASP A 317 8.35 -5.05 -3.33
N LEU A 318 7.63 -6.19 -3.25
CA LEU A 318 6.31 -6.38 -3.86
C LEU A 318 5.27 -5.39 -3.31
N SER A 319 5.29 -5.16 -2.00
CA SER A 319 4.42 -4.17 -1.34
C SER A 319 4.71 -2.77 -1.85
N HIS A 320 5.99 -2.39 -1.92
CA HIS A 320 6.40 -1.08 -2.41
C HIS A 320 6.00 -0.87 -3.85
N HIS A 321 6.20 -1.87 -4.71
CA HIS A 321 5.69 -1.88 -6.08
C HIS A 321 4.17 -1.67 -6.10
N TYR A 322 3.39 -2.44 -5.33
CA TYR A 322 1.94 -2.30 -5.29
C TYR A 322 1.48 -0.88 -4.86
N PHE A 323 2.12 -0.29 -3.85
CA PHE A 323 1.72 1.02 -3.32
C PHE A 323 2.24 2.23 -4.11
N ARG A 324 3.20 2.06 -5.03
CA ARG A 324 3.96 3.19 -5.60
C ARG A 324 4.18 3.13 -7.11
N ALA A 325 4.06 1.97 -7.73
CA ALA A 325 4.27 1.83 -9.18
C ALA A 325 3.17 2.53 -9.99
N GLU A 326 3.55 3.00 -11.18
CA GLU A 326 2.60 3.56 -12.13
C GLU A 326 1.56 2.51 -12.55
N GLY A 327 0.31 2.93 -12.70
CA GLY A 327 -0.80 2.05 -13.06
C GLY A 327 -1.37 1.23 -11.90
N SER A 328 -0.78 1.27 -10.70
CA SER A 328 -1.38 0.62 -9.53
C SER A 328 -2.53 1.45 -8.92
N SER A 329 -3.47 0.77 -8.26
CA SER A 329 -4.68 1.40 -7.73
C SER A 329 -4.48 2.27 -6.47
N PRO A 330 -3.53 1.99 -5.54
CA PRO A 330 -3.40 2.79 -4.33
C PRO A 330 -2.98 4.25 -4.56
N PRO A 331 -1.96 4.57 -5.40
CA PRO A 331 -1.61 5.95 -5.71
C PRO A 331 -2.77 6.74 -6.30
N GLN A 332 -3.54 6.15 -7.23
CA GLN A 332 -4.69 6.81 -7.84
C GLN A 332 -5.76 7.14 -6.77
N SER A 333 -6.10 6.16 -5.93
CA SER A 333 -7.08 6.34 -4.86
C SER A 333 -6.64 7.40 -3.84
N MET A 334 -5.35 7.41 -3.50
CA MET A 334 -4.77 8.39 -2.58
C MET A 334 -4.74 9.80 -3.19
N ALA A 335 -4.38 9.92 -4.48
CA ALA A 335 -4.40 11.20 -5.17
C ALA A 335 -5.81 11.79 -5.22
N THR A 336 -6.82 11.01 -5.60
CA THR A 336 -8.22 11.44 -5.59
C THR A 336 -8.65 11.87 -4.19
N GLY A 337 -8.31 11.09 -3.16
CA GLY A 337 -8.67 11.41 -1.78
C GLY A 337 -7.99 12.67 -1.23
N ILE A 338 -6.70 12.87 -1.54
CA ILE A 338 -5.95 14.06 -1.13
C ILE A 338 -6.46 15.28 -1.89
N ASN A 339 -6.70 15.18 -3.20
CA ASN A 339 -7.24 16.27 -4.00
C ASN A 339 -8.66 16.66 -3.56
N LYS A 340 -9.50 15.72 -3.14
CA LYS A 340 -10.78 16.04 -2.51
C LYS A 340 -10.60 16.96 -1.29
N VAL A 341 -9.73 16.59 -0.35
CA VAL A 341 -9.46 17.40 0.85
C VAL A 341 -8.88 18.78 0.48
N ARG A 342 -8.03 18.84 -0.55
CA ARG A 342 -7.47 20.10 -1.07
C ARG A 342 -8.57 21.01 -1.64
N CYS A 343 -9.45 20.47 -2.48
CA CYS A 343 -10.58 21.20 -3.05
C CYS A 343 -11.53 21.71 -1.96
N ASP A 344 -11.83 20.87 -0.95
CA ASP A 344 -12.64 21.25 0.21
C ASP A 344 -11.98 22.39 1.03
N ALA A 345 -10.65 22.51 0.96
CA ALA A 345 -9.88 23.61 1.55
C ALA A 345 -9.68 24.81 0.60
N GLY A 346 -10.34 24.84 -0.57
CA GLY A 346 -10.25 25.93 -1.55
C GLY A 346 -8.96 25.94 -2.37
N MET A 347 -8.19 24.85 -2.37
CA MET A 347 -6.97 24.69 -3.18
C MET A 347 -7.29 23.98 -4.50
N GLU A 348 -6.53 24.30 -5.54
CA GLU A 348 -6.62 23.59 -6.82
C GLU A 348 -6.12 22.14 -6.73
N GLU A 349 -6.71 21.28 -7.57
CA GLU A 349 -6.23 19.92 -7.78
C GLU A 349 -4.78 19.92 -8.25
N LYS A 350 -4.03 18.94 -7.75
CA LYS A 350 -2.62 18.79 -8.06
C LYS A 350 -2.34 17.40 -8.60
N HIS A 351 -1.58 17.36 -9.70
CA HIS A 351 -1.11 16.14 -10.34
C HIS A 351 0.41 16.10 -10.30
N VAL A 352 0.95 14.94 -9.93
CA VAL A 352 2.39 14.68 -9.76
C VAL A 352 2.69 13.27 -10.27
N ASN A 353 3.97 12.91 -10.38
CA ASN A 353 4.33 11.53 -10.73
C ASN A 353 3.80 10.56 -9.69
N THR A 354 3.54 9.31 -10.08
CA THR A 354 2.99 8.30 -9.18
C THR A 354 3.87 8.07 -7.94
N LEU A 355 5.19 8.07 -8.12
CA LEU A 355 6.19 8.01 -7.04
C LEU A 355 6.11 9.21 -6.08
N ASP A 356 5.50 10.31 -6.46
CA ASP A 356 5.43 11.51 -5.63
C ASP A 356 4.11 11.62 -4.85
N ILE A 357 3.17 10.69 -5.07
CA ILE A 357 1.93 10.59 -4.30
C ILE A 357 2.23 9.90 -2.97
N PHE A 358 1.93 10.56 -1.85
CA PHE A 358 2.19 10.03 -0.52
C PHE A 358 1.23 8.88 -0.19
N THR A 359 1.68 7.65 -0.48
CA THR A 359 1.06 6.42 -0.04
C THR A 359 1.84 5.87 1.16
N HIS A 360 3.01 5.29 0.93
CA HIS A 360 3.98 4.85 1.94
C HIS A 360 5.40 4.86 1.35
N SER A 361 6.38 5.25 2.15
CA SER A 361 7.80 5.08 1.84
C SER A 361 8.24 3.61 2.00
N TYR A 362 9.37 3.25 1.40
CA TYR A 362 9.92 1.89 1.54
C TYR A 362 10.17 1.50 3.01
N PRO A 363 10.74 2.37 3.89
CA PRO A 363 10.93 2.03 5.30
C PRO A 363 9.62 1.78 6.08
N GLU A 364 8.55 2.50 5.75
CA GLU A 364 7.22 2.30 6.36
C GLU A 364 6.62 0.95 5.97
N ILE A 365 6.83 0.55 4.71
CA ILE A 365 6.39 -0.73 4.15
C ILE A 365 7.18 -1.88 4.78
N TYR A 366 8.51 -1.79 4.74
CA TYR A 366 9.38 -2.81 5.28
C TYR A 366 9.08 -3.05 6.77
N ALA A 367 8.82 -1.99 7.54
CA ALA A 367 8.43 -2.15 8.93
C ALA A 367 7.11 -2.90 9.11
N GLY A 368 6.07 -2.56 8.34
CA GLY A 368 4.80 -3.27 8.37
C GLY A 368 4.94 -4.75 8.04
N VAL A 369 5.80 -5.10 7.08
CA VAL A 369 6.09 -6.49 6.70
C VAL A 369 6.90 -7.22 7.77
N ALA A 370 8.07 -6.68 8.13
CA ALA A 370 9.03 -7.36 9.00
C ALA A 370 8.48 -7.62 10.41
N LEU A 371 7.82 -6.62 11.02
CA LEU A 371 7.22 -6.78 12.35
C LEU A 371 6.13 -7.86 12.34
N THR A 372 5.28 -7.87 11.31
CA THR A 372 4.23 -8.87 11.16
C THR A 372 4.79 -10.27 10.96
N LEU A 373 5.79 -10.45 10.10
CA LEU A 373 6.40 -11.77 9.90
C LEU A 373 7.13 -12.28 11.14
N ALA A 374 7.70 -11.37 11.94
CA ALA A 374 8.32 -11.70 13.23
C ALA A 374 7.32 -11.96 14.37
N GLY A 375 6.02 -11.69 14.17
CA GLY A 375 5.03 -11.75 15.26
C GLY A 375 5.21 -10.67 16.33
N ALA A 376 5.92 -9.59 16.00
CA ALA A 376 6.17 -8.48 16.89
C ALA A 376 5.01 -7.47 16.84
N ARG A 377 4.80 -6.76 17.95
CA ARG A 377 3.82 -5.66 18.01
C ARG A 377 4.43 -4.38 17.42
N GLY A 378 3.59 -3.51 16.88
CA GLY A 378 4.02 -2.22 16.31
C GLY A 378 4.68 -1.26 17.32
N ASN A 379 4.56 -1.53 18.62
CA ASN A 379 5.19 -0.79 19.71
C ASN A 379 6.37 -1.52 20.36
N ASP A 380 6.85 -2.62 19.78
CA ASP A 380 8.10 -3.25 20.20
C ASP A 380 9.28 -2.40 19.74
N GLU A 381 9.84 -1.62 20.67
CA GLU A 381 10.89 -0.65 20.35
C GLU A 381 12.17 -1.31 19.83
N GLN A 382 12.56 -2.47 20.37
CA GLN A 382 13.80 -3.14 19.98
C GLN A 382 13.67 -3.70 18.56
N VAL A 383 12.56 -4.38 18.25
CA VAL A 383 12.34 -4.92 16.91
C VAL A 383 12.15 -3.78 15.90
N MET A 384 11.40 -2.73 16.24
CA MET A 384 11.25 -1.55 15.39
C MET A 384 12.60 -0.86 15.12
N HIS A 385 13.48 -0.77 16.12
CA HIS A 385 14.83 -0.23 15.94
C HIS A 385 15.64 -1.07 14.95
N ASN A 386 15.67 -2.39 15.13
CA ASN A 386 16.42 -3.31 14.26
C ASN A 386 15.91 -3.23 12.80
N VAL A 387 14.59 -3.23 12.63
CA VAL A 387 13.92 -3.04 11.33
C VAL A 387 14.29 -1.70 10.71
N THR A 388 14.32 -0.62 11.50
CA THR A 388 14.73 0.70 11.02
C THR A 388 16.18 0.70 10.54
N GLN A 389 17.11 0.12 11.31
CA GLN A 389 18.52 0.02 10.89
C GLN A 389 18.70 -0.81 9.62
N GLU A 390 17.93 -1.88 9.48
CA GLU A 390 17.95 -2.70 8.28
C GLU A 390 17.47 -1.91 7.05
N THR A 391 16.43 -1.08 7.20
CA THR A 391 16.00 -0.20 6.09
C THR A 391 17.02 0.86 5.72
N VAL A 392 17.81 1.36 6.68
CA VAL A 392 18.96 2.24 6.39
C VAL A 392 19.97 1.52 5.51
N ARG A 393 20.32 0.26 5.84
CA ARG A 393 21.23 -0.56 5.03
C ARG A 393 20.69 -0.75 3.61
N LEU A 394 19.42 -1.16 3.48
CA LEU A 394 18.79 -1.45 2.19
C LEU A 394 18.73 -0.21 1.28
N LEU A 395 18.40 0.96 1.81
CA LEU A 395 18.38 2.19 1.01
C LEU A 395 19.79 2.61 0.57
N ARG A 396 20.81 2.50 1.44
CA ARG A 396 22.21 2.76 1.07
C ARG A 396 22.70 1.81 -0.03
N GLU A 397 22.28 0.54 0.01
CA GLU A 397 22.61 -0.43 -1.04
C GLU A 397 21.96 -0.08 -2.37
N ALA A 398 20.72 0.40 -2.35
CA ALA A 398 20.05 0.88 -3.55
C ALA A 398 20.72 2.14 -4.12
N GLU A 399 21.22 3.03 -3.25
CA GLU A 399 21.93 4.25 -3.69
C GLU A 399 23.24 3.93 -4.43
N THR A 400 23.97 2.92 -3.95
CA THR A 400 25.34 2.57 -4.42
C THR A 400 25.38 1.61 -5.60
N LYS A 401 24.29 0.88 -5.90
CA LYS A 401 24.18 0.03 -7.10
C LYS A 401 23.69 0.87 -8.27
N ASP A 402 24.52 1.01 -9.30
CA ASP A 402 24.21 1.72 -10.54
C ASP A 402 23.78 0.77 -11.66
#